data_AF-A0A6J0NA34-F1
#
_entry.id   AF-A0A6J0NA34-F1
#
_cell.length_a   1.000
_cell.length_b   1.000
_cell.length_c   1.000
_cell.angle_alpha   90.00
_cell.angle_beta   90.00
_cell.angle_gamma   90.00
#
_symmetry.space_group_name_H-M   'P 1'
#
loop_
_entity.id
_entity.type
_entity.pdbx_description
1 polymer ?
#
loop_
_entity_poly.entity_id
_entity_poly.type
_entity_poly.pdbx_seq_one_letter_code
_entity_poly.pdbx_strand_id
1 'polypeptide(L)'
;MESTPEWASQPCIMGIDEAGRGPVLGPMVYGCLYCPLSYQSSLASLHFADSKTLKEEKREELYENLKLDKSLGWAVDVIGPRELSAKMLAKNKINLNEISHNSAMGLIKQVLDIGVLLTEVYLDTVGDPEKYRIKLCERFSSIKFVVSKKADSLYPVVSGASIVAKVTRDRALREWLVEETGENINRNFGSGYPGDPETKAWLEQHKHSVFGFPSLVRFSWGTCTTHLKREVEVAWESDDSEENGNGNSSSKRQAKLSKFGFTTCESRSEESESSGKGRCKFFQARKIQQITQF
;
A
#
# COMPACT_ATOMS: atom_id res chain seq x y z
N MET A 1 -2.30 16.12 23.46
CA MET A 1 -1.93 17.07 22.40
C MET A 1 -0.58 17.61 22.79
N GLU A 2 0.48 17.14 22.14
CA GLU A 2 1.81 17.76 22.28
C GLU A 2 1.69 19.23 21.89
N SER A 3 2.25 20.12 22.72
CA SER A 3 2.27 21.55 22.45
C SER A 3 3.02 21.80 21.15
N THR A 4 2.50 22.70 20.31
CA THR A 4 3.17 23.15 19.09
C THR A 4 4.59 23.60 19.43
N PRO A 5 5.63 23.13 18.70
CA PRO A 5 7.01 23.51 18.99
C PRO A 5 7.20 25.03 18.93
N GLU A 6 8.06 25.60 19.78
CA GLU A 6 8.32 27.06 19.78
C GLU A 6 8.80 27.57 18.42
N TRP A 7 9.45 26.72 17.66
CA TRP A 7 9.96 27.04 16.33
C TRP A 7 8.93 26.90 15.21
N ALA A 8 7.70 26.46 15.50
CA ALA A 8 6.65 26.26 14.51
C ALA A 8 6.23 27.56 13.81
N SER A 9 6.41 28.72 14.44
CA SER A 9 6.15 30.02 13.81
C SER A 9 7.28 30.50 12.89
N GLN A 10 8.43 29.82 12.88
CA GLN A 10 9.55 30.13 11.99
C GLN A 10 9.37 29.39 10.65
N PRO A 11 9.92 29.91 9.54
CA PRO A 11 9.96 29.18 8.28
C PRO A 11 10.58 27.79 8.46
N CYS A 12 9.85 26.75 8.06
CA CYS A 12 10.26 25.35 8.21
C CYS A 12 10.43 24.64 6.85
N ILE A 13 11.35 23.67 6.85
CA ILE A 13 11.53 22.71 5.77
C ILE A 13 10.99 21.34 6.17
N MET A 14 10.54 20.56 5.20
CA MET A 14 10.09 19.18 5.40
C MET A 14 10.66 18.27 4.32
N GLY A 15 11.05 17.07 4.70
CA GLY A 15 11.41 15.97 3.82
C GLY A 15 10.37 14.87 3.93
N ILE A 16 10.05 14.24 2.80
CA ILE A 16 9.14 13.10 2.73
C ILE A 16 9.80 11.99 1.91
N ASP A 17 9.76 10.78 2.45
CA ASP A 17 10.21 9.56 1.78
C ASP A 17 9.32 8.37 2.19
N GLU A 18 9.42 7.27 1.45
CA GLU A 18 8.69 6.04 1.74
C GLU A 18 9.56 4.80 1.93
N ALA A 19 9.00 3.84 2.65
CA ALA A 19 9.55 2.50 2.80
C ALA A 19 8.48 1.45 2.50
N GLY A 20 8.90 0.34 1.89
CA GLY A 20 8.00 -0.78 1.64
C GLY A 20 7.04 -0.60 0.46
N ARG A 21 7.38 0.22 -0.55
CA ARG A 21 6.55 0.35 -1.76
C ARG A 21 6.48 -0.94 -2.60
N GLY A 22 7.61 -1.64 -2.80
CA GLY A 22 7.71 -2.81 -3.67
C GLY A 22 7.34 -4.20 -3.10
N PRO A 23 7.56 -4.49 -1.80
CA PRO A 23 7.25 -5.78 -1.20
C PRO A 23 5.80 -6.24 -1.41
N VAL A 24 5.62 -7.56 -1.53
CA VAL A 24 4.29 -8.21 -1.51
C VAL A 24 3.80 -8.44 -0.08
N LEU A 25 4.71 -8.38 0.90
CA LEU A 25 4.43 -8.54 2.33
C LEU A 25 4.58 -7.22 3.09
N GLY A 26 3.75 -7.01 4.10
CA GLY A 26 3.89 -5.94 5.08
C GLY A 26 3.34 -4.59 4.65
N PRO A 27 3.39 -3.57 5.52
CA PRO A 27 2.84 -2.25 5.24
C PRO A 27 3.73 -1.43 4.29
N MET A 28 3.14 -0.43 3.66
CA MET A 28 3.86 0.68 3.02
C MET A 28 3.82 1.87 3.99
N VAL A 29 4.98 2.46 4.30
CA VAL A 29 5.09 3.54 5.27
C VAL A 29 5.63 4.77 4.58
N TYR A 30 4.91 5.89 4.69
CA TYR A 30 5.44 7.22 4.41
C TYR A 30 5.92 7.85 5.71
N GLY A 31 7.12 8.41 5.69
CA GLY A 31 7.67 9.17 6.81
C GLY A 31 7.92 10.60 6.38
N CYS A 32 7.76 11.52 7.32
CA CYS A 32 8.26 12.87 7.16
C CYS A 32 9.14 13.30 8.33
N LEU A 33 10.10 14.15 8.04
CA LEU A 33 10.90 14.89 9.00
C LEU A 33 10.79 16.37 8.65
N TYR A 34 10.60 17.24 9.63
CA TYR A 34 10.51 18.68 9.43
C TYR A 34 11.21 19.43 10.55
N CYS A 35 11.78 20.58 10.22
CA CYS A 35 12.53 21.41 11.13
C CYS A 35 12.60 22.87 10.64
N PRO A 36 13.01 23.82 11.49
CA PRO A 36 13.23 25.21 11.08
C PRO A 36 14.31 25.30 10.01
N LEU A 37 14.18 26.23 9.07
CA LEU A 37 15.21 26.49 8.04
C LEU A 37 16.60 26.72 8.66
N SER A 38 16.65 27.39 9.81
CA SER A 38 17.89 27.66 10.56
C SER A 38 18.60 26.39 11.05
N TYR A 39 17.88 25.28 11.20
CA TYR A 39 18.43 24.00 11.67
C TYR A 39 18.96 23.12 10.53
N GLN A 40 18.76 23.50 9.27
CA GLN A 40 19.14 22.69 8.11
C GLN A 40 20.65 22.36 8.08
N SER A 41 21.52 23.30 8.48
CA SER A 41 22.96 23.07 8.53
C SER A 41 23.36 22.07 9.63
N SER A 42 22.71 22.14 10.80
CA SER A 42 22.90 21.16 11.88
C SER A 42 22.40 19.79 11.46
N LEU A 43 21.29 19.72 10.73
CA LEU A 43 20.76 18.46 10.19
C LEU A 43 21.75 17.78 9.23
N ALA A 44 22.47 18.55 8.42
CA ALA A 44 23.51 18.01 7.53
C ALA A 44 24.69 17.38 8.31
N SER A 45 24.98 17.88 9.52
CA SER A 45 26.06 17.37 10.37
C SER A 45 25.73 16.03 11.05
N LEU A 46 24.45 15.62 11.07
CA LEU A 46 24.00 14.36 11.70
C LEU A 46 24.30 13.11 10.85
N HIS A 47 25.06 13.24 9.75
CA HIS A 47 25.55 12.13 8.92
C HIS A 47 24.46 11.14 8.49
N PHE A 48 23.32 11.65 8.02
CA PHE A 48 22.28 10.85 7.37
C PHE A 48 22.70 10.39 5.96
N ALA A 49 23.89 9.80 5.81
CA ALA A 49 24.33 9.21 4.55
C ALA A 49 23.41 8.06 4.14
N ASP A 50 23.34 7.80 2.83
CA ASP A 50 22.37 6.92 2.15
C ASP A 50 21.86 5.78 3.05
N SER A 51 20.62 5.94 3.53
CA SER A 51 19.96 5.03 4.47
C SER A 51 19.83 3.60 3.92
N LYS A 52 20.13 3.37 2.64
CA LYS A 52 20.20 2.05 1.99
C LYS A 52 21.50 1.30 2.30
N THR A 53 22.56 2.01 2.68
CA THR A 53 23.86 1.43 3.04
C THR A 53 24.05 1.24 4.54
N LEU A 54 23.19 1.89 5.35
CA LEU A 54 23.23 1.79 6.81
C LEU A 54 22.66 0.46 7.29
N LYS A 55 23.37 -0.17 8.23
CA LYS A 55 22.88 -1.35 8.96
C LYS A 55 21.64 -0.99 9.80
N GLU A 56 20.80 -1.99 10.07
CA GLU A 56 19.56 -1.83 10.84
C GLU A 56 19.81 -1.18 12.21
N GLU A 57 20.85 -1.61 12.93
CA GLU A 57 21.19 -1.09 14.26
C GLU A 57 21.52 0.40 14.21
N LYS A 58 22.23 0.84 13.15
CA LYS A 58 22.57 2.26 12.98
C LYS A 58 21.34 3.09 12.62
N ARG A 59 20.40 2.55 11.84
CA ARG A 59 19.13 3.21 11.52
C ARG A 59 18.27 3.38 12.78
N GLU A 60 18.19 2.35 13.62
CA GLU A 60 17.49 2.40 14.91
C GLU A 60 18.11 3.46 15.84
N GLU A 61 19.45 3.51 15.95
CA GLU A 61 20.15 4.55 16.73
C GLU A 61 19.84 5.97 16.23
N LEU A 62 19.93 6.19 14.91
CA LEU A 62 19.61 7.49 14.31
C LEU A 62 18.14 7.87 14.54
N TYR A 63 17.23 6.91 14.44
CA TYR A 63 15.80 7.14 14.68
C TYR A 63 15.52 7.53 16.14
N GLU A 64 16.18 6.90 17.11
CA GLU A 64 16.04 7.30 18.52
C GLU A 64 16.68 8.67 18.80
N ASN A 65 17.82 8.99 18.19
CA ASN A 65 18.41 10.33 18.29
C ASN A 65 17.50 11.42 17.69
N LEU A 66 16.86 11.15 16.54
CA LEU A 66 15.90 12.05 15.90
C LEU A 66 14.70 12.34 16.80
N LYS A 67 14.21 11.35 17.56
CA LYS A 67 13.09 11.54 18.52
C LYS A 67 13.45 12.40 19.72
N LEU A 68 14.71 12.36 20.16
CA LEU A 68 15.17 13.10 21.33
C LEU A 68 15.45 14.58 21.00
N ASP A 69 15.67 14.91 19.73
CA ASP A 69 15.94 16.27 19.28
C ASP A 69 14.66 17.10 19.19
N LYS A 70 14.51 18.04 20.14
CA LYS A 70 13.36 18.97 20.20
C LYS A 70 13.30 19.95 19.03
N SER A 71 14.36 20.06 18.24
CA SER A 71 14.44 20.91 17.04
C SER A 71 13.83 20.23 15.82
N LEU A 72 13.44 18.95 15.94
CA LEU A 72 12.91 18.13 14.88
C LEU A 72 11.47 17.71 15.19
N GLY A 73 10.62 17.74 14.18
CA GLY A 73 9.34 17.09 14.17
C GLY A 73 9.32 15.98 13.14
N TRP A 74 8.58 14.91 13.41
CA TRP A 74 8.40 13.81 12.47
C TRP A 74 6.98 13.26 12.57
N ALA A 75 6.52 12.65 11.50
CA ALA A 75 5.25 11.93 11.47
C ALA A 75 5.34 10.77 10.47
N VAL A 76 4.44 9.81 10.61
CA VAL A 76 4.36 8.63 9.76
C VAL A 76 2.92 8.37 9.35
N ASP A 77 2.77 7.88 8.13
CA ASP A 77 1.52 7.31 7.62
C ASP A 77 1.77 5.85 7.25
N VAL A 78 1.15 4.94 7.98
CA VAL A 78 1.36 3.48 7.86
C VAL A 78 0.15 2.88 7.16
N ILE A 79 0.33 2.48 5.89
CA ILE A 79 -0.73 1.92 5.07
C ILE A 79 -0.61 0.40 5.10
N GLY A 80 -1.59 -0.24 5.73
CA GLY A 80 -1.61 -1.69 5.92
C GLY A 80 -1.77 -2.47 4.60
N PRO A 81 -1.29 -3.73 4.53
CA PRO A 81 -1.47 -4.58 3.34
C PRO A 81 -2.94 -4.76 2.94
N ARG A 82 -3.82 -4.90 3.94
CA ARG A 82 -5.27 -5.01 3.75
C ARG A 82 -5.85 -3.76 3.11
N GLU A 83 -5.44 -2.58 3.57
CA GLU A 83 -5.89 -1.30 3.02
C GLU A 83 -5.38 -1.09 1.59
N LEU A 84 -4.10 -1.39 1.33
CA LEU A 84 -3.53 -1.37 -0.02
C LEU A 84 -4.32 -2.27 -0.98
N SER A 85 -4.58 -3.51 -0.54
CA SER A 85 -5.33 -4.49 -1.32
C SER A 85 -6.75 -4.00 -1.58
N ALA A 86 -7.44 -3.52 -0.55
CA ALA A 86 -8.81 -3.02 -0.65
C ALA A 86 -8.92 -1.83 -1.62
N LYS A 87 -8.01 -0.85 -1.56
CA LYS A 87 -8.03 0.32 -2.45
C LYS A 87 -7.73 -0.06 -3.91
N MET A 88 -6.80 -1.00 -4.14
CA MET A 88 -6.36 -1.38 -5.49
C MET A 88 -7.29 -2.39 -6.17
N LEU A 89 -8.01 -3.21 -5.40
CA LEU A 89 -8.96 -4.22 -5.89
C LEU A 89 -10.43 -3.78 -5.79
N ALA A 90 -10.71 -2.58 -5.29
CA ALA A 90 -12.06 -2.02 -5.24
C ALA A 90 -12.66 -1.87 -6.65
N LYS A 91 -14.00 -1.84 -6.73
CA LYS A 91 -14.73 -1.54 -7.97
C LYS A 91 -14.24 -0.26 -8.65
N ASN A 92 -14.01 0.80 -7.87
CA ASN A 92 -13.35 2.02 -8.33
C ASN A 92 -11.87 1.94 -7.93
N LYS A 93 -11.05 1.34 -8.80
CA LYS A 93 -9.64 1.03 -8.52
C LYS A 93 -8.83 2.30 -8.31
N ILE A 94 -8.12 2.38 -7.18
CA ILE A 94 -7.13 3.43 -6.92
C ILE A 94 -5.75 2.84 -7.15
N ASN A 95 -4.97 3.44 -8.05
CA ASN A 95 -3.62 2.94 -8.35
C ASN A 95 -2.63 3.29 -7.22
N LEU A 96 -1.51 2.55 -7.16
CA LEU A 96 -0.50 2.73 -6.11
C LEU A 96 0.13 4.13 -6.10
N ASN A 97 0.28 4.79 -7.26
CA ASN A 97 0.81 6.16 -7.33
C ASN A 97 -0.13 7.15 -6.65
N GLU A 98 -1.43 6.99 -6.85
CA GLU A 98 -2.43 7.85 -6.23
C GLU A 98 -2.50 7.64 -4.72
N ILE A 99 -2.44 6.39 -4.24
CA ILE A 99 -2.34 6.08 -2.82
C ILE A 99 -1.08 6.74 -2.22
N SER A 100 0.07 6.60 -2.87
CA SER A 100 1.33 7.24 -2.47
C SER A 100 1.23 8.77 -2.41
N HIS A 101 0.70 9.42 -3.46
CA HIS A 101 0.54 10.87 -3.47
C HIS A 101 -0.41 11.34 -2.36
N ASN A 102 -1.50 10.61 -2.11
CA ASN A 102 -2.46 10.95 -1.07
C ASN A 102 -1.84 10.86 0.34
N SER A 103 -1.00 9.85 0.58
CA SER A 103 -0.26 9.68 1.85
C SER A 103 0.69 10.86 2.11
N ALA A 104 1.53 11.21 1.13
CA ALA A 104 2.45 12.34 1.24
C ALA A 104 1.70 13.68 1.43
N MET A 105 0.62 13.93 0.68
CA MET A 105 -0.24 15.11 0.87
C MET A 105 -0.91 15.11 2.26
N GLY A 106 -1.28 13.93 2.78
CA GLY A 106 -1.83 13.76 4.12
C GLY A 106 -0.84 14.18 5.20
N LEU A 107 0.42 13.76 5.10
CA LEU A 107 1.48 14.19 6.01
C LEU A 107 1.72 15.70 5.96
N ILE A 108 1.76 16.30 4.77
CA ILE A 108 1.90 17.76 4.62
C ILE A 108 0.74 18.47 5.32
N LYS A 109 -0.50 18.02 5.07
CA LYS A 109 -1.69 18.58 5.69
C LYS A 109 -1.64 18.44 7.22
N GLN A 110 -1.21 17.29 7.74
CA GLN A 110 -1.07 17.06 9.17
C GLN A 110 -0.10 18.05 9.81
N VAL A 111 1.06 18.31 9.18
CA VAL A 111 2.05 19.28 9.70
C VAL A 111 1.51 20.71 9.67
N LEU A 112 0.77 21.08 8.62
CA LEU A 112 0.09 22.37 8.53
C LEU A 112 -0.99 22.53 9.61
N ASP A 113 -1.80 21.49 9.85
CA ASP A 113 -2.88 21.48 10.84
C ASP A 113 -2.33 21.61 12.28
N ILE A 114 -1.10 21.17 12.53
CA ILE A 114 -0.39 21.37 13.83
C ILE A 114 -0.01 22.86 14.04
N GLY A 115 0.03 23.66 12.97
CA GLY A 115 0.38 25.09 13.02
C GLY A 115 1.84 25.39 12.68
N VAL A 116 2.54 24.46 12.02
CA VAL A 116 3.91 24.69 11.54
C VAL A 116 3.89 25.54 10.26
N LEU A 117 4.67 26.63 10.25
CA LEU A 117 4.87 27.48 9.08
C LEU A 117 5.79 26.79 8.07
N LEU A 118 5.21 25.87 7.31
CA LEU A 118 5.92 25.11 6.30
C LEU A 118 6.12 25.95 5.03
N THR A 119 7.37 26.17 4.62
CA THR A 119 7.71 26.99 3.45
C THR A 119 8.31 26.18 2.32
N GLU A 120 9.09 25.13 2.62
CA GLU A 120 9.71 24.26 1.61
C GLU A 120 9.49 22.78 1.92
N VAL A 121 9.15 21.99 0.91
CA VAL A 121 8.98 20.54 1.03
C VAL A 121 9.76 19.82 -0.06
N TYR A 122 10.57 18.86 0.37
CA TYR A 122 11.42 18.02 -0.47
C TYR A 122 10.86 16.60 -0.48
N LEU A 123 10.68 16.03 -1.67
CA LEU A 123 10.13 14.67 -1.82
C LEU A 123 11.04 13.83 -2.71
N ASP A 124 11.24 12.57 -2.31
CA ASP A 124 11.74 11.54 -3.24
C ASP A 124 10.61 11.04 -4.14
N THR A 125 10.95 10.68 -5.38
CA THR A 125 9.99 10.06 -6.28
C THR A 125 10.62 9.02 -7.18
N VAL A 126 9.88 7.95 -7.45
CA VAL A 126 10.20 6.96 -8.48
C VAL A 126 9.67 7.36 -9.86
N GLY A 127 8.72 8.31 -9.91
CA GLY A 127 7.96 8.68 -11.12
C GLY A 127 8.48 9.91 -11.84
N ASP A 128 7.58 10.55 -12.58
CA ASP A 128 7.79 11.86 -13.21
C ASP A 128 7.71 12.95 -12.14
N PRO A 129 8.83 13.60 -11.78
CA PRO A 129 8.86 14.60 -10.72
C PRO A 129 7.99 15.81 -11.03
N GLU A 130 7.87 16.19 -12.30
CA GLU A 130 7.21 17.43 -12.70
C GLU A 130 5.69 17.33 -12.56
N LYS A 131 5.11 16.21 -13.00
CA LYS A 131 3.68 15.94 -12.79
C LYS A 131 3.32 15.91 -11.32
N TYR A 132 4.18 15.32 -10.49
CA TYR A 132 3.94 15.26 -9.06
C TYR A 132 4.05 16.64 -8.40
N ARG A 133 5.07 17.42 -8.79
CA ARG A 133 5.25 18.80 -8.34
C ARG A 133 4.04 19.68 -8.68
N ILE A 134 3.51 19.59 -9.91
CA ILE A 134 2.31 20.34 -10.32
C ILE A 134 1.12 19.99 -9.41
N LYS A 135 0.86 18.70 -9.19
CA LYS A 135 -0.24 18.24 -8.31
C LYS A 135 -0.11 18.77 -6.88
N LEU A 136 1.12 18.85 -6.36
CA LEU A 136 1.39 19.40 -5.03
C LEU A 136 1.18 20.92 -4.99
N CYS A 137 1.68 21.66 -5.99
CA CYS A 137 1.50 23.10 -6.10
C CYS A 137 0.03 23.52 -6.24
N GLU A 138 -0.79 22.73 -6.96
CA GLU A 138 -2.23 22.97 -7.07
C GLU A 138 -2.94 22.82 -5.72
N ARG A 139 -2.49 21.89 -4.88
CA ARG A 139 -3.07 21.60 -3.56
C ARG A 139 -2.58 22.57 -2.48
N PHE A 140 -1.31 23.00 -2.56
CA PHE A 140 -0.61 23.75 -1.54
C PHE A 140 0.18 24.92 -2.17
N SER A 141 -0.53 25.97 -2.59
CA SER A 141 0.07 27.08 -3.36
C SER A 141 1.10 27.92 -2.59
N SER A 142 1.07 27.90 -1.26
CA SER A 142 1.95 28.70 -0.40
C SER A 142 3.31 28.03 -0.10
N ILE A 143 3.52 26.80 -0.57
CA ILE A 143 4.69 25.99 -0.28
C ILE A 143 5.51 25.80 -1.55
N LYS A 144 6.84 25.93 -1.42
CA LYS A 144 7.78 25.58 -2.47
C LYS A 144 8.08 24.08 -2.44
N PHE A 145 7.77 23.39 -3.53
CA PHE A 145 8.02 21.95 -3.67
C PHE A 145 9.26 21.67 -4.52
N VAL A 146 10.13 20.81 -4.00
CA VAL A 146 11.26 20.23 -4.73
C VAL A 146 11.07 18.72 -4.79
N VAL A 147 10.67 18.23 -5.96
CA VAL A 147 10.52 16.79 -6.22
C VAL A 147 11.68 16.35 -7.08
N SER A 148 12.46 15.37 -6.61
CA SER A 148 13.59 14.86 -7.36
C SER A 148 13.77 13.36 -7.11
N LYS A 149 14.41 12.67 -8.05
CA LYS A 149 14.82 11.27 -7.85
C LYS A 149 16.05 11.23 -6.97
N LYS A 150 16.12 10.27 -6.04
CA LYS A 150 17.21 10.13 -5.07
C LYS A 150 17.35 11.36 -4.18
N ALA A 151 16.22 11.95 -3.80
CA ALA A 151 16.19 13.12 -2.92
C ALA A 151 16.79 12.82 -1.54
N ASP A 152 16.69 11.57 -1.09
CA ASP A 152 17.33 11.02 0.12
C ASP A 152 18.85 11.24 0.14
N SER A 153 19.50 11.15 -1.01
CA SER A 153 20.95 11.34 -1.14
C SER A 153 21.36 12.82 -1.24
N LEU A 154 20.43 13.70 -1.57
CA LEU A 154 20.68 15.12 -1.85
C LEU A 154 20.31 16.02 -0.68
N TYR A 155 19.26 15.67 0.05
CA TYR A 155 18.66 16.52 1.08
C TYR A 155 18.62 15.78 2.42
N PRO A 156 19.34 16.26 3.45
CA PRO A 156 19.39 15.61 4.77
C PRO A 156 18.00 15.40 5.40
N VAL A 157 17.06 16.31 5.14
CA VAL A 157 15.68 16.21 5.64
C VAL A 157 14.92 15.05 5.02
N VAL A 158 15.17 14.74 3.74
CA VAL A 158 14.58 13.56 3.07
C VAL A 158 15.28 12.29 3.55
N SER A 159 16.59 12.32 3.78
CA SER A 159 17.31 11.19 4.36
C SER A 159 16.79 10.82 5.77
N GLY A 160 16.56 11.82 6.62
CA GLY A 160 15.95 11.63 7.92
C GLY A 160 14.53 11.05 7.83
N ALA A 161 13.71 11.56 6.90
CA ALA A 161 12.40 10.99 6.60
C ALA A 161 12.47 9.52 6.13
N SER A 162 13.49 9.17 5.35
CA SER A 162 13.79 7.79 4.91
C SER A 162 14.04 6.87 6.10
N ILE A 163 14.82 7.32 7.09
CA ILE A 163 15.09 6.57 8.32
C ILE A 163 13.79 6.37 9.10
N VAL A 164 13.01 7.44 9.30
CA VAL A 164 11.71 7.38 9.98
C VAL A 164 10.78 6.36 9.31
N ALA A 165 10.65 6.40 7.99
CA ALA A 165 9.80 5.46 7.23
C ALA A 165 10.29 4.01 7.35
N LYS A 166 11.60 3.78 7.14
CA LYS A 166 12.18 2.43 7.14
C LYS A 166 12.16 1.78 8.52
N VAL A 167 12.57 2.49 9.57
CA VAL A 167 12.56 1.95 10.94
C VAL A 167 11.14 1.64 11.37
N THR A 168 10.19 2.52 11.08
CA THR A 168 8.77 2.29 11.39
C THR A 168 8.23 1.05 10.66
N ARG A 169 8.54 0.89 9.37
CA ARG A 169 8.14 -0.29 8.59
C ARG A 169 8.77 -1.57 9.14
N ASP A 170 10.06 -1.56 9.43
CA ASP A 170 10.78 -2.75 9.88
C ASP A 170 10.31 -3.17 11.29
N ARG A 171 10.03 -2.21 12.20
CA ARG A 171 9.38 -2.46 13.49
C ARG A 171 7.97 -3.02 13.33
N ALA A 172 7.14 -2.41 12.47
CA ALA A 172 5.78 -2.89 12.20
C ALA A 172 5.76 -4.33 11.64
N LEU A 173 6.75 -4.70 10.83
CA LEU A 173 6.92 -6.08 10.36
C LEU A 173 7.37 -7.04 11.48
N ARG A 174 8.31 -6.61 12.33
CA ARG A 174 8.85 -7.40 13.45
C ARG A 174 7.78 -7.71 14.50
N GLU A 175 6.90 -6.76 14.74
CA GLU A 175 5.80 -6.82 15.71
C GLU A 175 4.48 -7.32 15.11
N TRP A 176 4.46 -7.64 13.81
CA TRP A 176 3.23 -8.06 13.13
C TRP A 176 2.65 -9.33 13.76
N LEU A 177 1.42 -9.22 14.26
CA LEU A 177 0.64 -10.32 14.78
C LEU A 177 -0.27 -10.85 13.67
N VAL A 178 -0.18 -12.15 13.40
CA VAL A 178 -1.09 -12.83 12.47
C VAL A 178 -2.05 -13.65 13.29
N GLU A 179 -3.25 -13.11 13.49
CA GLU A 179 -4.30 -13.76 14.28
C GLU A 179 -4.98 -14.89 13.48
N GLU A 180 -4.88 -14.85 12.15
CA GLU A 180 -5.68 -15.67 11.25
C GLU A 180 -5.24 -17.14 11.15
N THR A 181 -4.01 -17.49 11.55
CA THR A 181 -3.49 -18.86 11.35
C THR A 181 -3.60 -19.77 12.56
N GLY A 182 -3.94 -19.27 13.75
CA GLY A 182 -3.98 -20.05 15.00
C GLY A 182 -2.63 -20.63 15.47
N GLU A 183 -1.62 -20.65 14.59
CA GLU A 183 -0.23 -20.99 14.82
C GLU A 183 0.65 -19.74 14.67
N ASN A 184 1.77 -19.69 15.41
CA ASN A 184 2.81 -18.69 15.16
C ASN A 184 3.32 -18.88 13.72
N ILE A 185 2.87 -18.02 12.81
CA ILE A 185 3.40 -17.96 11.44
C ILE A 185 4.93 -18.00 11.48
N ASN A 186 5.52 -18.83 10.63
CA ASN A 186 6.94 -18.82 10.42
C ASN A 186 7.34 -17.42 9.90
N ARG A 187 8.05 -16.65 10.72
CA ARG A 187 8.45 -15.27 10.39
C ARG A 187 9.60 -15.19 9.39
N ASN A 188 10.15 -16.33 8.97
CA ASN A 188 11.21 -16.38 7.98
C ASN A 188 10.63 -16.31 6.56
N PHE A 189 9.99 -15.18 6.23
CA PHE A 189 9.42 -14.91 4.90
C PHE A 189 10.44 -14.29 3.92
N GLY A 190 11.73 -14.32 4.26
CA GLY A 190 12.78 -13.68 3.49
C GLY A 190 12.65 -12.15 3.47
N SER A 191 12.94 -11.57 2.31
CA SER A 191 12.92 -10.11 2.08
C SER A 191 11.52 -9.49 1.99
N GLY A 192 10.48 -10.31 1.75
CA GLY A 192 9.13 -9.88 1.44
C GLY A 192 8.94 -9.33 0.01
N TYR A 193 9.97 -9.35 -0.85
CA TYR A 193 9.86 -8.92 -2.24
C TYR A 193 9.39 -10.05 -3.15
N PRO A 194 8.59 -9.76 -4.19
CA PRO A 194 8.06 -10.79 -5.09
C PRO A 194 9.13 -11.54 -5.89
N GLY A 195 10.35 -11.00 -5.99
CA GLY A 195 11.47 -11.64 -6.69
C GLY A 195 12.21 -12.70 -5.84
N ASP A 196 12.07 -12.64 -4.52
CA ASP A 196 12.83 -13.45 -3.58
C ASP A 196 12.30 -14.90 -3.48
N PRO A 197 13.16 -15.92 -3.69
CA PRO A 197 12.77 -17.32 -3.57
C PRO A 197 12.17 -17.69 -2.21
N GLU A 198 12.69 -17.14 -1.11
CA GLU A 198 12.19 -17.43 0.25
C GLU A 198 10.77 -16.87 0.44
N THR A 199 10.54 -15.63 -0.02
CA THR A 199 9.21 -15.00 -0.01
C THR A 199 8.20 -15.82 -0.81
N LYS A 200 8.57 -16.33 -1.99
CA LYS A 200 7.68 -17.16 -2.81
C LYS A 200 7.34 -18.49 -2.15
N ALA A 201 8.33 -19.15 -1.55
CA ALA A 201 8.13 -20.39 -0.81
C ALA A 201 7.20 -20.17 0.39
N TRP A 202 7.39 -19.06 1.10
CA TRP A 202 6.55 -18.68 2.22
C TRP A 202 5.09 -18.45 1.80
N LEU A 203 4.84 -17.74 0.70
CA LEU A 203 3.48 -17.53 0.16
C LEU A 203 2.79 -18.85 -0.17
N GLU A 204 3.51 -19.81 -0.78
CA GLU A 204 2.94 -21.11 -1.14
C GLU A 204 2.60 -21.96 0.09
N GLN A 205 3.36 -21.82 1.18
CA GLN A 205 3.12 -22.53 2.45
C GLN A 205 1.99 -21.92 3.28
N HIS A 206 1.75 -20.61 3.19
CA HIS A 206 0.82 -19.87 4.03
C HIS A 206 -0.42 -19.39 3.24
N LYS A 207 -0.87 -20.17 2.26
CA LYS A 207 -2.15 -19.94 1.57
C LYS A 207 -3.19 -20.96 2.00
N HIS A 208 -4.44 -20.51 2.04
CA HIS A 208 -5.63 -21.28 2.33
C HIS A 208 -6.48 -21.37 1.06
N SER A 209 -7.06 -22.53 0.78
CA SER A 209 -7.82 -22.81 -0.45
C SER A 209 -9.00 -21.87 -0.67
N VAL A 210 -9.72 -21.54 0.40
CA VAL A 210 -10.86 -20.60 0.39
C VAL A 210 -10.43 -19.13 0.65
N PHE A 211 -9.74 -18.86 1.75
CA PHE A 211 -9.44 -17.48 2.18
C PHE A 211 -8.22 -16.84 1.52
N GLY A 212 -7.42 -17.59 0.76
CA GLY A 212 -6.18 -17.09 0.17
C GLY A 212 -5.11 -16.87 1.23
N PHE A 213 -4.58 -15.66 1.34
CA PHE A 213 -3.42 -15.36 2.17
C PHE A 213 -3.76 -14.69 3.52
N PRO A 214 -2.87 -14.75 4.52
CA PRO A 214 -3.00 -13.97 5.75
C PRO A 214 -2.95 -12.46 5.48
N SER A 215 -3.42 -11.65 6.44
CA SER A 215 -3.51 -10.19 6.33
C SER A 215 -2.18 -9.46 6.10
N LEU A 216 -1.06 -10.14 6.33
CA LEU A 216 0.28 -9.64 6.01
C LEU A 216 0.51 -9.46 4.49
N VAL A 217 -0.22 -10.21 3.66
CA VAL A 217 -0.02 -10.26 2.20
C VAL A 217 -0.85 -9.18 1.50
N ARG A 218 -0.23 -8.54 0.50
CA ARG A 218 -0.90 -7.58 -0.37
C ARG A 218 -1.50 -8.29 -1.59
N PHE A 219 -2.78 -8.62 -1.52
CA PHE A 219 -3.51 -9.35 -2.58
C PHE A 219 -3.50 -8.65 -3.95
N SER A 220 -3.31 -7.34 -3.99
CA SER A 220 -3.25 -6.56 -5.24
C SER A 220 -1.97 -6.77 -6.06
N TRP A 221 -0.96 -7.47 -5.53
CA TRP A 221 0.26 -7.76 -6.28
C TRP A 221 0.03 -8.92 -7.26
N GLY A 222 0.51 -8.76 -8.50
CA GLY A 222 0.33 -9.78 -9.55
C GLY A 222 0.91 -11.16 -9.22
N THR A 223 1.89 -11.23 -8.31
CA THR A 223 2.40 -12.49 -7.75
C THR A 223 1.26 -13.27 -7.06
N CYS A 224 0.45 -12.61 -6.22
CA CYS A 224 -0.67 -13.24 -5.51
C CYS A 224 -1.72 -13.78 -6.47
N THR A 225 -2.06 -13.04 -7.53
CA THR A 225 -3.00 -13.49 -8.57
C THR A 225 -2.55 -14.80 -9.21
N THR A 226 -1.24 -14.98 -9.39
CA THR A 226 -0.69 -16.21 -10.00
C THR A 226 -0.84 -17.43 -9.09
N HIS A 227 -0.68 -17.25 -7.77
CA HIS A 227 -0.85 -18.32 -6.79
C HIS A 227 -2.34 -18.68 -6.58
N LEU A 228 -3.24 -17.69 -6.54
CA LEU A 228 -4.67 -17.90 -6.31
C LEU A 228 -5.39 -18.58 -7.49
N LYS A 229 -4.86 -18.48 -8.72
CA LYS A 229 -5.42 -19.16 -9.90
C LYS A 229 -5.52 -20.69 -9.79
N ARG A 230 -4.79 -21.29 -8.84
CA ARG A 230 -4.76 -22.74 -8.61
C ARG A 230 -5.75 -23.19 -7.53
N GLU A 231 -6.44 -22.24 -6.90
CA GLU A 231 -7.32 -22.47 -5.74
C GLU A 231 -8.79 -22.35 -6.14
N VAL A 232 -9.69 -22.29 -5.14
CA VAL A 232 -11.13 -22.16 -5.34
C VAL A 232 -11.44 -20.88 -6.12
N GLU A 233 -12.25 -21.01 -7.18
CA GLU A 233 -12.68 -19.88 -8.00
C GLU A 233 -13.69 -19.02 -7.24
N VAL A 234 -13.46 -17.71 -7.21
CA VAL A 234 -14.35 -16.72 -6.61
C VAL A 234 -14.75 -15.74 -7.70
N ALA A 235 -16.05 -15.65 -7.98
CA ALA A 235 -16.60 -14.70 -8.93
C ALA A 235 -17.14 -13.47 -8.19
N TRP A 236 -16.75 -12.27 -8.64
CA TRP A 236 -17.26 -11.01 -8.11
C TRP A 236 -18.22 -10.35 -9.11
N GLU A 237 -19.25 -9.66 -8.62
CA GLU A 237 -20.22 -8.94 -9.47
C GLU A 237 -19.57 -7.91 -10.41
N SER A 238 -18.39 -7.40 -10.05
CA SER A 238 -17.63 -6.47 -10.87
C SER A 238 -16.94 -7.12 -12.07
N ASP A 239 -16.67 -8.42 -12.02
CA ASP A 239 -15.93 -9.12 -13.07
C ASP A 239 -16.75 -9.16 -14.38
N ASP A 240 -18.08 -9.29 -14.27
CA ASP A 240 -19.02 -9.27 -15.40
C ASP A 240 -19.15 -7.89 -16.08
N SER A 241 -18.75 -6.82 -15.38
CA SER A 241 -18.84 -5.44 -15.89
C SER A 241 -17.63 -5.01 -16.71
N GLU A 242 -16.48 -5.67 -16.56
CA GLU A 242 -15.27 -5.38 -17.35
C GLU A 242 -15.32 -6.01 -18.76
N GLU A 243 -16.08 -7.09 -18.96
CA GLU A 243 -16.24 -7.73 -20.28
C GLU A 243 -17.08 -6.91 -21.25
N ASN A 244 -17.98 -6.04 -20.74
CA ASN A 244 -18.88 -5.25 -21.55
C ASN A 244 -18.31 -3.87 -21.97
N GLY A 245 -17.06 -3.58 -21.60
CA GLY A 245 -16.50 -2.22 -21.68
C GLY A 245 -15.26 -2.01 -22.56
N ASN A 246 -14.59 -3.04 -23.09
CA ASN A 246 -13.42 -2.83 -23.97
C ASN A 246 -13.20 -4.01 -24.93
N GLY A 247 -13.50 -3.79 -26.21
CA GLY A 247 -12.99 -4.63 -27.30
C GLY A 247 -11.47 -4.52 -27.39
N ASN A 248 -10.81 -5.66 -27.51
CA ASN A 248 -9.35 -5.87 -27.60
C ASN A 248 -8.55 -5.84 -26.29
N SER A 249 -8.68 -6.90 -25.49
CA SER A 249 -7.49 -7.55 -24.94
C SER A 249 -7.67 -9.06 -24.90
N SER A 250 -6.68 -9.78 -25.39
CA SER A 250 -6.66 -11.24 -25.53
C SER A 250 -6.39 -11.93 -24.19
N SER A 251 -7.39 -11.89 -23.30
CA SER A 251 -7.39 -12.69 -22.08
C SER A 251 -7.78 -14.12 -22.44
N LYS A 252 -6.79 -15.02 -22.40
CA LYS A 252 -6.93 -16.44 -22.72
C LYS A 252 -8.04 -17.08 -21.87
N ARG A 253 -9.03 -17.64 -22.58
CA ARG A 253 -10.07 -18.55 -22.05
C ARG A 253 -9.49 -19.52 -21.02
N GLN A 254 -9.98 -19.45 -19.79
CA GLN A 254 -9.66 -20.41 -18.74
C GLN A 254 -10.63 -21.60 -18.86
N ALA A 255 -10.09 -22.81 -18.84
CA ALA A 255 -10.87 -24.03 -18.95
C ALA A 255 -11.62 -24.29 -17.63
N LYS A 256 -12.95 -24.46 -17.72
CA LYS A 256 -13.82 -24.88 -16.61
C LYS A 256 -13.31 -26.20 -16.02
N LEU A 257 -13.00 -26.21 -14.73
CA LEU A 257 -12.65 -27.42 -13.97
C LEU A 257 -13.93 -28.22 -13.70
N SER A 258 -14.29 -29.11 -14.62
CA SER A 258 -15.39 -30.08 -14.45
C SER A 258 -14.92 -31.50 -14.16
N LYS A 259 -13.66 -31.71 -13.72
CA LYS A 259 -13.12 -33.07 -13.50
C LYS A 259 -12.11 -33.14 -12.35
N PHE A 260 -12.61 -33.22 -11.11
CA PHE A 260 -11.97 -34.03 -10.07
C PHE A 260 -13.08 -34.79 -9.32
N GLY A 261 -12.96 -36.11 -9.33
CA GLY A 261 -14.06 -37.04 -9.08
C GLY A 261 -14.58 -37.05 -7.64
N PHE A 262 -15.80 -36.55 -7.49
CA PHE A 262 -16.81 -37.17 -6.64
C PHE A 262 -18.01 -37.43 -7.54
N THR A 263 -18.50 -38.66 -7.55
CA THR A 263 -19.61 -39.13 -8.40
C THR A 263 -20.83 -38.23 -8.28
N THR A 264 -21.05 -37.34 -9.24
CA THR A 264 -22.32 -36.67 -9.50
C THR A 264 -22.41 -36.32 -10.99
N CYS A 265 -23.62 -36.49 -11.54
CA CYS A 265 -23.99 -36.34 -12.94
C CYS A 265 -23.35 -35.13 -13.63
N GLU A 266 -22.98 -35.30 -14.90
CA GLU A 266 -22.72 -34.20 -15.82
C GLU A 266 -23.94 -33.28 -15.91
N SER A 267 -24.00 -32.24 -15.08
CA SER A 267 -24.82 -31.08 -15.40
C SER A 267 -24.02 -30.26 -16.40
N ARG A 268 -24.37 -30.39 -17.67
CA ARG A 268 -24.27 -29.28 -18.61
C ARG A 268 -24.74 -28.05 -17.86
N SER A 269 -23.91 -27.01 -17.77
CA SER A 269 -24.40 -25.68 -17.45
C SER A 269 -25.30 -25.27 -18.62
N GLU A 270 -26.54 -25.74 -18.59
CA GLU A 270 -27.63 -25.01 -19.16
C GLU A 270 -27.62 -23.69 -18.38
N GLU A 271 -27.16 -22.63 -19.03
CA GLU A 271 -27.74 -21.33 -18.80
C GLU A 271 -29.25 -21.52 -19.02
N SER A 272 -29.96 -21.90 -17.96
CA SER A 272 -31.37 -21.62 -17.87
C SER A 272 -31.46 -20.11 -17.62
N GLU A 273 -31.12 -19.32 -18.64
CA GLU A 273 -31.94 -18.17 -18.96
C GLU A 273 -33.34 -18.72 -19.21
N SER A 274 -34.07 -19.01 -18.13
CA SER A 274 -35.53 -18.99 -18.17
C SER A 274 -35.86 -17.54 -18.45
N SER A 275 -35.85 -17.21 -19.74
CA SER A 275 -36.30 -15.94 -20.28
C SER A 275 -37.57 -15.61 -19.54
N GLY A 276 -37.53 -14.67 -18.59
CA GLY A 276 -38.66 -14.37 -17.73
C GLY A 276 -39.88 -13.88 -18.48
N LYS A 277 -39.88 -13.85 -19.82
CA LYS A 277 -41.01 -13.55 -20.70
C LYS A 277 -42.23 -14.38 -20.28
N GLY A 278 -43.17 -13.71 -19.61
CA GLY A 278 -44.44 -14.28 -19.14
C GLY A 278 -44.62 -14.36 -17.63
N ARG A 279 -43.59 -14.11 -16.81
CA ARG A 279 -43.71 -14.16 -15.34
C ARG A 279 -44.19 -12.83 -14.75
N CYS A 280 -44.92 -12.90 -13.62
CA CYS A 280 -45.33 -11.71 -12.88
C CYS A 280 -44.11 -10.90 -12.44
N LYS A 281 -44.17 -9.57 -12.69
CA LYS A 281 -43.10 -8.61 -12.40
C LYS A 281 -42.60 -8.67 -10.95
N PHE A 282 -43.49 -9.01 -10.01
CA PHE A 282 -43.16 -9.14 -8.59
C PHE A 282 -42.03 -10.15 -8.33
N PHE A 283 -42.08 -11.32 -8.96
CA PHE A 283 -41.12 -12.41 -8.74
C PHE A 283 -39.81 -12.16 -9.49
N GLN A 284 -39.88 -11.61 -10.69
CA GLN A 284 -38.70 -11.24 -11.48
C GLN A 284 -37.84 -10.20 -10.76
N ALA A 285 -38.46 -9.14 -10.24
CA ALA A 285 -37.76 -8.07 -9.54
C ALA A 285 -37.03 -8.55 -8.27
N ARG A 286 -37.44 -9.68 -7.68
CA ARG A 286 -36.87 -10.24 -6.45
C ARG A 286 -36.00 -11.48 -6.70
N LYS A 287 -35.79 -11.85 -7.97
CA LYS A 287 -35.07 -13.07 -8.37
C LYS A 287 -35.59 -14.35 -7.70
N ILE A 288 -36.87 -14.41 -7.35
CA ILE A 288 -37.49 -15.58 -6.70
C ILE A 288 -37.87 -16.61 -7.78
N GLN A 289 -37.46 -17.87 -7.59
CA GLN A 289 -37.75 -18.96 -8.53
C GLN A 289 -38.39 -20.14 -7.82
N GLN A 290 -39.29 -20.84 -8.52
CA GLN A 290 -39.85 -22.10 -8.04
C GLN A 290 -38.79 -23.18 -8.19
N ILE A 291 -38.48 -23.87 -7.10
CA ILE A 291 -37.55 -24.99 -7.11
C ILE A 291 -38.30 -26.23 -7.62
N THR A 292 -37.85 -26.79 -8.73
CA THR A 292 -38.44 -28.00 -9.33
C THR A 292 -37.70 -29.28 -8.96
N GLN A 293 -36.47 -29.15 -8.44
CA GLN A 293 -35.64 -30.26 -7.96
C GLN A 293 -34.85 -29.79 -6.74
N PHE A 294 -34.85 -30.61 -5.69
CA PHE A 294 -34.10 -30.42 -4.45
C PHE A 294 -32.91 -31.36 -4.41
#